data_AF-A0A8S2VB91-F1
#
_entry.id   AF-A0A8S2VB91-F1
#
_cell.length_a   1.000
_cell.length_b   1.000
_cell.length_c   1.000
_cell.angle_alpha   90.00
_cell.angle_beta   90.00
_cell.angle_gamma   90.00
#
_symmetry.space_group_name_H-M   'P 1'
#
loop_
_entity.id
_entity.type
_entity.pdbx_description
1 polymer ?
#
loop_
_entity_poly.entity_id
_entity_poly.type
_entity_poly.pdbx_seq_one_letter_code
_entity_poly.pdbx_strand_id
1 'polypeptide(L)'
;MKTYANQVQKDESDIIYKLNRLEQYDRRLNLRIFGLREEANKSTHEIVLDIARKWDIPIFAHDISRSHRAPVMISTAQDRGNIRSN
;
A
#
# COMPACT_ATOMS: atom_id res chain seq x y z
N MET A 1 30.32 26.40 8.89
CA MET A 1 30.15 24.95 8.63
C MET A 1 28.78 24.40 9.07
N LYS A 2 28.17 24.89 10.16
CA LYS A 2 26.82 24.45 10.63
C LYS A 2 25.65 24.77 9.67
N THR A 3 25.78 25.78 8.82
CA THR A 3 24.70 26.25 7.92
C THR A 3 24.38 25.25 6.81
N TYR A 4 25.40 24.58 6.27
CA TYR A 4 25.22 23.58 5.21
C TYR A 4 24.55 22.31 5.72
N ALA A 5 24.89 21.87 6.93
CA ALA A 5 24.26 20.71 7.56
C ALA A 5 22.76 20.93 7.81
N ASN A 6 22.37 22.13 8.25
CA ASN A 6 20.97 22.48 8.44
C ASN A 6 20.19 22.59 7.11
N GLN A 7 20.84 23.08 6.06
CA GLN A 7 20.22 23.14 4.73
C GLN A 7 19.97 21.74 4.16
N VAL A 8 20.97 20.84 4.27
CA VAL A 8 20.84 19.44 3.82
C VAL A 8 19.72 18.72 4.56
N GLN A 9 19.62 18.88 5.88
CA GLN A 9 18.53 18.26 6.67
C GLN A 9 17.14 18.76 6.26
N LYS A 10 17.03 20.04 5.92
CA LYS A 10 15.78 20.63 5.42
C LYS A 10 15.42 20.06 4.05
N ASP A 11 16.39 19.99 3.15
CA ASP A 11 16.18 19.47 1.79
C ASP A 11 15.79 17.98 1.81
N GLU A 12 16.43 17.17 2.67
CA GLU A 12 16.05 15.77 2.91
C GLU A 12 14.60 15.66 3.41
N SER A 13 14.23 16.50 4.39
CA SER A 13 12.86 16.51 4.94
C SER A 13 11.83 16.89 3.88
N ASP A 14 12.12 17.90 3.05
CA ASP A 14 11.24 18.34 1.97
C ASP A 14 11.11 17.28 0.86
N ILE A 15 12.19 16.56 0.55
CA ILE A 15 12.19 15.44 -0.40
C ILE A 15 11.33 14.29 0.13
N ILE A 16 11.51 13.89 1.38
CA ILE A 16 10.73 12.82 2.02
C ILE A 16 9.25 13.20 2.06
N TYR A 17 8.92 14.45 2.38
CA TYR A 17 7.55 14.94 2.38
C TYR A 17 6.90 14.86 0.99
N LYS A 18 7.61 15.33 -0.05
CA LYS A 18 7.12 15.25 -1.43
C LYS A 18 6.96 13.81 -1.89
N LEU A 19 7.90 12.93 -1.57
CA LEU A 19 7.84 11.51 -1.89
C LEU A 19 6.64 10.84 -1.24
N ASN A 20 6.46 11.02 0.08
CA ASN A 20 5.32 10.48 0.82
C ASN A 20 3.99 10.99 0.25
N ARG A 21 3.92 12.28 -0.11
CA ARG A 21 2.73 12.86 -0.72
C ARG A 21 2.41 12.20 -2.05
N LEU A 22 3.41 11.98 -2.91
CA LEU A 22 3.25 11.30 -4.20
C LEU A 22 2.86 9.82 -4.02
N GLU A 23 3.51 9.10 -3.11
CA GLU A 23 3.15 7.71 -2.78
C GLU A 23 1.73 7.59 -2.22
N GLN A 24 1.29 8.56 -1.42
CA GLN A 24 -0.07 8.57 -0.89
C GLN A 24 -1.12 8.70 -2.01
N TYR A 25 -0.85 9.52 -3.04
CA TYR A 25 -1.74 9.65 -4.19
C TYR A 25 -1.77 8.38 -5.03
N ASP A 26 -0.64 7.68 -5.17
CA ASP A 26 -0.58 6.38 -5.85
C ASP A 26 -1.35 5.29 -5.10
N ARG A 27 -1.30 5.29 -3.75
CA ARG A 27 -2.02 4.31 -2.91
C ARG A 27 -3.53 4.51 -2.86
N ARG A 28 -4.04 5.71 -3.20
CA ARG A 28 -5.48 6.03 -3.08
C ARG A 28 -6.36 5.20 -4.01
N LEU A 29 -5.79 4.70 -5.12
CA LEU A 29 -6.48 3.83 -6.08
C LEU A 29 -6.21 2.34 -5.84
N ASN A 30 -5.50 1.99 -4.77
CA ASN A 30 -5.16 0.61 -4.45
C ASN A 30 -6.07 0.06 -3.36
N LEU A 31 -6.56 -1.17 -3.56
CA LEU A 31 -7.33 -1.91 -2.56
C LEU A 31 -6.49 -3.07 -2.00
N ARG A 32 -6.55 -3.27 -0.68
CA ARG A 32 -5.94 -4.42 -0.02
C ARG A 32 -7.02 -5.37 0.46
N ILE A 33 -7.00 -6.60 -0.06
CA ILE A 33 -7.97 -7.65 0.26
C ILE A 33 -7.34 -8.61 1.27
N PHE A 34 -8.02 -8.84 2.39
CA PHE A 34 -7.58 -9.73 3.46
C PHE A 34 -8.44 -11.00 3.50
N GLY A 35 -7.95 -12.04 4.19
CA GLY A 35 -8.70 -13.28 4.41
C GLY A 35 -8.78 -14.22 3.21
N LEU A 36 -7.99 -13.96 2.16
CA LEU A 36 -7.90 -14.84 1.00
C LEU A 36 -7.00 -16.03 1.34
N ARG A 37 -7.51 -17.24 1.10
CA ARG A 37 -6.71 -18.47 1.16
C ARG A 37 -5.59 -18.41 0.12
N GLU A 38 -4.43 -18.95 0.49
CA GLU A 38 -3.33 -19.13 -0.44
C GLU A 38 -3.61 -20.38 -1.28
N GLU A 39 -3.79 -20.18 -2.59
CA GLU A 39 -4.02 -21.25 -3.55
C GLU A 39 -2.88 -21.20 -4.57
N ALA A 40 -2.26 -22.35 -4.82
CA ALA A 40 -1.22 -22.47 -5.82
C ALA A 40 -1.80 -22.25 -7.23
N ASN A 41 -1.04 -21.57 -8.10
CA ASN A 41 -1.34 -21.36 -9.52
C ASN A 41 -2.60 -20.52 -9.83
N LYS A 42 -3.20 -19.84 -8.86
CA LYS A 42 -4.32 -18.94 -9.14
C LYS A 42 -3.85 -17.50 -9.34
N SER A 43 -4.27 -16.89 -10.45
CA SER A 43 -3.95 -15.49 -10.76
C SER A 43 -4.60 -14.56 -9.74
N THR A 44 -3.84 -13.60 -9.20
CA THR A 44 -4.37 -12.55 -8.33
C THR A 44 -5.46 -11.72 -9.02
N HIS A 45 -5.34 -11.58 -10.34
CA HIS A 45 -6.27 -10.83 -11.17
C HIS A 45 -7.65 -11.52 -11.24
N GLU A 46 -7.66 -12.84 -11.47
CA GLU A 46 -8.88 -13.65 -11.51
C GLU A 46 -9.59 -13.63 -10.16
N ILE A 47 -8.83 -13.69 -9.05
CA ILE A 47 -9.38 -13.63 -7.69
C ILE A 47 -10.12 -12.31 -7.47
N VAL A 48 -9.54 -11.18 -7.88
CA VAL A 48 -10.19 -9.87 -7.73
C VAL A 48 -11.49 -9.82 -8.56
N LEU A 49 -11.47 -10.29 -9.80
CA LEU A 49 -12.66 -10.33 -10.67
C LEU A 49 -13.74 -11.29 -10.15
N ASP A 50 -13.36 -12.43 -9.56
CA ASP A 50 -14.28 -13.36 -8.90
C ASP A 50 -14.97 -12.68 -7.70
N ILE A 51 -14.21 -11.93 -6.89
CA ILE A 51 -14.74 -11.21 -5.73
C ILE A 51 -15.68 -10.10 -6.17
N ALA A 52 -15.28 -9.29 -7.16
CA ALA A 52 -16.10 -8.22 -7.70
C ALA A 52 -17.44 -8.74 -8.23
N ARG A 53 -17.42 -9.83 -9.01
CA ARG A 53 -18.63 -10.51 -9.51
C ARG A 53 -19.52 -11.04 -8.38
N LYS A 54 -18.94 -11.64 -7.34
CA LYS A 54 -19.70 -12.13 -6.18
C LYS A 54 -20.41 -11.02 -5.42
N TRP A 55 -19.89 -9.80 -5.47
CA TRP A 55 -20.41 -8.63 -4.75
C TRP A 55 -21.20 -7.69 -5.66
N ASP A 56 -21.48 -8.11 -6.90
CA ASP A 56 -22.17 -7.32 -7.93
C ASP A 56 -21.52 -5.95 -8.17
N ILE A 57 -20.20 -5.88 -8.09
CA ILE A 57 -19.43 -4.66 -8.33
C ILE A 57 -18.99 -4.66 -9.81
N PRO A 58 -19.30 -3.62 -10.59
CA PRO A 58 -18.96 -3.55 -12.01
C PRO A 58 -17.47 -3.21 -12.20
N ILE A 59 -16.59 -4.18 -11.96
CA ILE A 59 -15.14 -4.09 -12.22
C ILE A 59 -14.79 -5.03 -13.37
N PHE A 60 -14.14 -4.48 -14.38
CA PHE A 60 -13.62 -5.21 -15.53
C PHE A 60 -12.09 -5.36 -15.45
N ALA A 61 -11.53 -6.30 -16.22
CA ALA A 61 -10.09 -6.57 -16.20
C ALA A 61 -9.25 -5.32 -16.55
N HIS A 62 -9.74 -4.45 -17.44
CA HIS A 62 -9.05 -3.23 -17.83
C HIS A 62 -9.05 -2.13 -16.75
N ASP A 63 -9.93 -2.23 -15.75
CA ASP A 63 -9.96 -1.30 -14.62
C ASP A 63 -8.82 -1.58 -13.62
N ILE A 64 -8.20 -2.77 -13.70
CA ILE A 64 -7.16 -3.21 -12.78
C ILE A 64 -5.80 -3.07 -13.47
N SER A 65 -5.03 -2.04 -13.11
CA SER A 65 -3.70 -1.84 -13.71
C SER A 65 -2.66 -2.85 -13.21
N ARG A 66 -2.70 -3.23 -11.93
CA ARG A 66 -1.74 -4.17 -11.31
C ARG A 66 -2.42 -4.96 -10.19
N SER A 67 -2.07 -6.24 -10.05
CA SER A 67 -2.54 -7.09 -8.96
C SER A 67 -1.41 -8.00 -8.47
N HIS A 68 -1.13 -8.00 -7.17
CA HIS A 68 -0.08 -8.82 -6.58
C HIS A 68 -0.42 -9.18 -5.12
N ARG A 69 0.24 -10.21 -4.58
CA ARG A 69 0.19 -10.52 -3.15
C ARG A 69 1.06 -9.51 -2.41
N ALA A 70 0.45 -8.71 -1.54
CA ALA A 70 1.20 -7.79 -0.69
C ALA A 70 2.04 -8.58 0.32
N PRO A 71 3.30 -8.18 0.60
CA PRO A 71 4.12 -8.85 1.60
C PRO A 71 3.44 -8.83 2.97
N VAL A 72 3.57 -9.94 3.69
CA VAL A 72 3.17 -10.00 5.10
C VAL A 72 4.19 -9.17 5.87
N MET A 73 3.74 -8.04 6.43
CA MET A 73 4.57 -7.34 7.41
C MET A 73 4.60 -8.22 8.66
N ILE A 74 5.73 -8.87 8.91
CA ILE A 74 5.98 -9.54 10.18
C ILE A 74 6.16 -8.41 11.20
N SER A 75 5.07 -7.99 11.85
CA SER A 75 5.18 -7.08 12.99
C SER A 75 5.93 -7.84 14.07
N THR A 76 7.19 -7.51 14.31
CA THR A 76 7.82 -7.87 15.58
C THR A 76 6.95 -7.30 16.70
N ALA A 77 6.89 -7.97 17.85
CA ALA A 77 5.96 -7.63 18.93
C ALA A 77 6.05 -6.17 19.45
N GLN A 78 7.05 -5.40 19.02
CA GLN A 78 7.28 -4.00 19.37
C GLN A 78 6.32 -3.02 18.66
N ASP A 79 5.74 -3.36 17.50
CA ASP A 79 4.89 -2.45 16.72
C ASP A 79 3.44 -2.33 17.24
N ARG A 80 3.01 -3.21 18.15
CA ARG A 80 1.63 -3.24 18.65
C ARG A 80 1.31 -2.20 19.72
N GLY A 81 2.30 -1.44 20.17
CA GLY A 81 2.17 -0.46 21.25
C GLY A 81 1.63 0.91 20.84
N ASN A 82 1.52 1.22 19.53
CA ASN A 82 1.36 2.62 19.10
C ASN A 82 0.07 2.94 18.32
N ILE A 83 -0.97 2.10 18.42
CA ILE A 83 -2.27 2.36 17.77
C ILE A 83 -3.38 2.41 18.81
N ARG A 84 -3.28 3.31 19.81
CA ARG A 84 -4.43 3.87 20.58
C ARG A 84 -4.03 5.16 21.29
N SER A 85 -4.10 6.28 20.58
CA SER A 85 -4.27 7.62 21.15
C SER A 85 -4.87 8.57 20.11
N ASN A 86 -6.18 8.45 19.92
CA ASN A 86 -7.14 9.56 19.90
C ASN A 86 -8.56 9.01 19.80
#